data_AF-A0A9E5HSY8-F1
#
_entry.id   AF-A0A9E5HSY8-F1
#
_cell.length_a   1.000
_cell.length_b   1.000
_cell.length_c   1.000
_cell.angle_alpha   90.00
_cell.angle_beta   90.00
_cell.angle_gamma   90.00
#
_symmetry.space_group_name_H-M   'P 1'
#
loop_
_entity.id
_entity.type
_entity.pdbx_description
1 polymer ?
#
loop_
_entity_poly.entity_id
_entity_poly.type
_entity_poly.pdbx_seq_one_letter_code
_entity_poly.pdbx_strand_id
1 'polypeptide(L)'
;MQKSWLGRMLYNQQLGGERNISVHRDYAVERKDVPKMMEFVPELQKICDGLDAELGVGVPLIAEDHQMMRVVYRLKDLEHWGDCMDALIANTDFASLLEKANEIGTLTQSRLLMKIG
;
A
#
# COMPACT_ATOMS: atom_id res chain seq x y z
N MET A 1 7.88 19.99 -1.60
CA MET A 1 9.00 19.27 -0.96
C MET A 1 8.56 17.84 -0.67
N GLN A 2 9.29 16.84 -1.16
CA GLN A 2 9.11 15.45 -0.74
C GLN A 2 9.60 15.34 0.71
N LYS A 3 8.67 15.27 1.68
CA LYS A 3 9.07 15.07 3.07
C LYS A 3 9.71 13.69 3.18
N SER A 4 10.99 13.64 3.57
CA SER A 4 11.71 12.38 3.79
C SER A 4 10.95 11.57 4.84
N TRP A 5 10.53 10.37 4.48
CA TRP A 5 9.83 9.44 5.37
C TRP A 5 10.80 8.31 5.73
N LEU A 6 11.18 8.23 7.00
CA LEU A 6 11.83 7.04 7.54
C LEU A 6 10.79 6.25 8.32
N GLY A 7 10.40 5.10 7.78
CA GLY A 7 9.38 4.25 8.36
C GLY A 7 9.89 2.90 8.83
N ARG A 8 9.14 2.29 9.75
CA ARG A 8 9.25 0.89 10.09
C ARG A 8 8.24 0.11 9.24
N MET A 9 8.70 -0.90 8.53
CA MET A 9 7.81 -1.86 7.88
C MET A 9 7.19 -2.78 8.94
N LEU A 10 5.87 -2.85 8.96
CA LEU A 10 5.08 -3.76 9.79
C LEU A 10 4.83 -5.08 9.05
N TYR A 11 4.70 -4.99 7.73
CA TYR A 11 4.56 -6.12 6.83
C TYR A 11 5.33 -5.83 5.55
N ASN A 12 6.03 -6.83 5.01
CA ASN A 12 6.80 -6.66 3.80
C ASN A 12 6.98 -8.01 3.09
N GLN A 13 6.19 -8.22 2.05
CA GLN A 13 6.33 -9.34 1.14
C GLN A 13 7.14 -8.88 -0.07
N GLN A 14 8.10 -9.72 -0.49
CA GLN A 14 8.96 -9.49 -1.65
C GLN A 14 9.08 -10.80 -2.41
N LEU A 15 8.99 -10.72 -3.74
CA LEU A 15 9.06 -11.85 -4.67
C LEU A 15 10.45 -11.99 -5.30
N GLY A 16 11.36 -11.03 -5.05
CA GLY A 16 12.78 -11.11 -5.43
C GLY A 16 13.10 -10.75 -6.89
N GLY A 17 12.08 -10.39 -7.69
CA GLY A 17 12.24 -9.87 -9.05
C GLY A 17 12.37 -8.34 -9.10
N GLU A 18 12.73 -7.80 -10.27
CA GLU A 18 12.74 -6.34 -10.45
C GLU A 18 11.32 -5.77 -10.35
N ARG A 19 11.17 -4.74 -9.50
CA ARG A 19 9.94 -3.97 -9.34
C ARG A 19 10.24 -2.49 -9.55
N ASN A 20 10.05 -2.02 -10.78
CA ASN A 20 10.42 -0.65 -11.16
C ASN A 20 9.30 0.36 -10.90
N ILE A 21 8.09 -0.11 -10.61
CA ILE A 21 6.96 0.72 -10.23
C ILE A 21 6.61 0.50 -8.77
N SER A 22 6.40 1.60 -8.04
CA SER A 22 5.85 1.55 -6.69
C SER A 22 4.70 2.52 -6.52
N VAL A 23 3.57 2.03 -6.01
CA VAL A 23 2.40 2.85 -5.69
C VAL A 23 2.33 2.99 -4.18
N HIS A 24 2.41 4.21 -3.69
CA HIS A 24 2.31 4.53 -2.28
C HIS A 24 0.94 5.12 -1.99
N ARG A 25 0.21 4.49 -1.06
CA ARG A 25 -1.05 5.01 -0.51
C ARG A 25 -0.83 5.33 0.96
N ASP A 26 -0.92 6.62 1.28
CA ASP A 26 -0.76 7.13 2.64
C ASP A 26 -2.15 7.37 3.24
N TYR A 27 -2.39 6.76 4.38
CA TYR A 27 -3.62 6.85 5.14
C TYR A 27 -3.34 7.58 6.44
N ALA A 28 -4.17 8.58 6.76
CA ALA A 28 -4.26 9.10 8.11
C ALA A 28 -4.93 8.02 8.98
N VAL A 29 -4.19 7.51 9.96
CA VAL A 29 -4.63 6.44 10.87
C VAL A 29 -4.14 6.77 12.27
N GLU A 30 -5.06 6.80 13.22
CA GLU A 30 -4.72 6.93 14.63
C GLU A 30 -3.80 5.79 15.08
N ARG A 31 -2.77 6.09 15.87
CA ARG A 31 -1.76 5.09 16.26
C ARG A 31 -2.36 3.87 16.98
N LYS A 32 -3.44 4.07 17.73
CA LYS A 32 -4.19 3.02 18.43
C LYS A 32 -4.95 2.09 17.48
N ASP A 33 -5.25 2.54 16.26
CA ASP A 33 -6.05 1.83 15.26
C ASP A 33 -5.18 1.16 14.18
N VAL A 34 -3.87 1.41 14.18
CA VAL A 34 -2.90 0.68 13.33
C VAL A 34 -3.02 -0.84 13.46
N PRO A 35 -3.13 -1.45 14.67
CA PRO A 35 -3.34 -2.89 14.78
C PRO A 35 -4.59 -3.39 14.07
N LYS A 36 -5.69 -2.63 14.10
CA LYS A 36 -6.92 -2.98 13.39
C LYS A 36 -6.75 -2.92 11.87
N MET A 37 -6.08 -1.88 11.37
CA MET A 37 -5.72 -1.81 9.95
C MET A 37 -4.86 -3.00 9.50
N MET A 38 -4.00 -3.52 10.37
CA MET A 38 -3.16 -4.69 10.07
C MET A 38 -3.96 -5.99 9.95
N GLU A 39 -5.17 -6.08 10.51
CA GLU A 39 -6.06 -7.24 10.35
C GLU A 39 -6.52 -7.44 8.89
N PHE A 40 -6.50 -6.37 8.08
CA PHE A 40 -6.84 -6.41 6.66
C PHE A 40 -5.70 -6.88 5.75
N VAL A 41 -4.46 -6.90 6.26
CA VAL A 41 -3.27 -7.23 5.47
C VAL A 41 -3.30 -8.63 4.87
N PRO A 42 -3.75 -9.70 5.55
CA PRO A 42 -3.83 -11.02 4.94
C PRO A 42 -4.80 -11.10 3.75
N GLU A 43 -5.91 -10.36 3.80
CA GLU A 43 -6.87 -10.29 2.69
C GLU A 43 -6.28 -9.50 1.53
N LEU A 44 -5.66 -8.34 1.82
CA LEU A 44 -4.94 -7.55 0.81
C LEU A 44 -3.82 -8.34 0.15
N GLN A 45 -3.06 -9.13 0.92
CA GLN A 45 -1.97 -9.95 0.40
C GLN A 45 -2.48 -10.97 -0.62
N LYS A 46 -3.59 -11.66 -0.33
CA LYS A 46 -4.18 -12.63 -1.28
C LYS A 46 -4.55 -11.99 -2.61
N ILE A 47 -5.09 -10.77 -2.56
CA ILE A 47 -5.40 -10.00 -3.77
C ILE A 47 -4.11 -9.66 -4.53
N CYS A 48 -3.09 -9.18 -3.84
CA CYS A 48 -1.78 -8.87 -4.44
C CYS A 48 -1.09 -10.11 -5.03
N ASP A 49 -1.15 -11.26 -4.36
CA ASP A 49 -0.61 -12.53 -4.85
C ASP A 49 -1.26 -12.95 -6.18
N GLY A 50 -2.58 -12.79 -6.30
CA GLY A 50 -3.31 -13.06 -7.54
C GLY A 50 -2.94 -12.13 -8.71
N LEU A 51 -2.29 -11.01 -8.42
CA LEU A 51 -1.87 -10.00 -9.39
C LEU A 51 -0.34 -9.95 -9.58
N ASP A 52 0.40 -10.89 -8.99
CA ASP A 52 1.88 -10.87 -8.97
C ASP A 52 2.43 -9.47 -8.55
N ALA A 53 1.78 -8.87 -7.56
CA ALA A 53 2.17 -7.59 -6.98
C ALA A 53 2.73 -7.82 -5.57
N GLU A 54 3.80 -7.10 -5.23
CA GLU A 54 4.31 -7.15 -3.86
C GLU A 54 3.59 -6.14 -2.97
N LEU A 55 3.46 -6.49 -1.68
CA LEU A 55 2.83 -5.66 -0.68
C LEU A 55 3.79 -5.32 0.45
N GLY A 56 3.84 -4.03 0.79
CA GLY A 56 4.44 -3.52 2.01
C GLY A 56 3.46 -2.66 2.79
N VAL A 57 3.48 -2.77 4.12
CA VAL A 57 2.76 -1.87 5.02
C VAL A 57 3.73 -1.35 6.06
N GLY A 58 3.76 -0.04 6.27
CA GLY A 58 4.67 0.59 7.21
C GLY A 58 4.08 1.82 7.86
N VAL A 59 4.67 2.20 8.99
CA VAL A 59 4.34 3.41 9.75
C VAL A 59 5.59 4.29 9.88
N PRO A 60 5.46 5.62 9.95
CA PRO A 60 6.60 6.50 10.18
C PRO A 60 7.27 6.18 11.53
N LEU A 61 8.58 6.00 11.50
CA LEU A 61 9.42 5.93 12.69
C LEU A 61 9.88 7.33 13.10
N ILE A 62 10.24 8.16 12.11
CA ILE A 62 10.57 9.58 12.27
C ILE A 62 9.79 10.36 11.22
N ALA A 63 8.79 11.13 11.65
CA ALA A 63 8.02 12.04 10.80
C ALA A 63 7.39 13.14 11.67
N GLU A 64 7.05 14.28 11.06
CA GLU A 64 6.24 15.30 11.74
C GLU A 64 4.82 14.80 12.05
N ASP A 65 4.34 13.84 11.25
CA ASP A 65 3.03 13.19 11.40
C ASP A 65 3.23 11.70 11.70
N HIS A 66 2.91 11.32 12.93
CA HIS A 66 2.94 9.93 13.41
C HIS A 66 1.60 9.22 13.29
N GLN A 67 0.55 9.89 12.80
CA GLN A 67 -0.78 9.35 12.57
C GLN A 67 -0.94 8.93 11.10
N MET A 68 0.08 8.30 10.54
CA MET A 68 0.07 7.87 9.14
C MET A 68 0.46 6.40 9.00
N MET A 69 -0.23 5.70 8.12
CA MET A 69 0.13 4.36 7.66
C MET A 69 0.30 4.38 6.15
N ARG A 70 1.40 3.81 5.66
CA ARG A 70 1.68 3.69 4.24
C ARG A 70 1.49 2.25 3.79
N VAL A 71 0.67 2.08 2.76
CA VAL A 71 0.60 0.85 1.95
C VAL A 71 1.41 1.07 0.68
N VAL A 72 2.28 0.11 0.37
CA VAL A 72 3.19 0.14 -0.77
C VAL A 72 2.90 -1.08 -1.63
N TYR A 73 2.44 -0.84 -2.86
CA TYR A 73 2.40 -1.87 -3.90
C TYR A 73 3.67 -1.75 -4.74
N ARG A 74 4.31 -2.86 -5.08
CA ARG A 74 5.45 -2.86 -6.02
C ARG A 74 5.17 -3.78 -7.20
N LEU A 75 5.34 -3.22 -8.39
CA LEU A 75 4.95 -3.79 -9.67
C LEU A 75 6.14 -3.77 -10.63
N LYS A 76 6.11 -4.63 -11.66
CA LYS A 76 7.21 -4.83 -12.60
C LYS A 76 7.50 -3.57 -13.41
N ASP A 77 6.48 -3.10 -14.12
CA ASP A 77 6.52 -1.97 -15.07
C ASP A 77 5.14 -1.30 -15.15
N LEU A 78 5.00 -0.29 -16.02
CA LEU A 78 3.75 0.48 -16.19
C LEU A 78 2.62 -0.34 -16.84
N GLU A 79 2.95 -1.31 -17.70
CA GLU A 79 1.95 -2.18 -18.34
C GLU A 79 1.32 -3.09 -17.29
N HIS A 80 2.15 -3.76 -16.48
CA HIS A 80 1.71 -4.56 -15.35
C HIS A 80 0.90 -3.74 -14.34
N TRP A 81 1.24 -2.46 -14.15
CA TRP A 81 0.44 -1.58 -13.30
C TRP A 81 -0.96 -1.31 -13.89
N GLY A 82 -1.06 -1.08 -15.20
CA GLY A 82 -2.35 -0.94 -15.88
C GLY A 82 -3.23 -2.17 -15.68
N ASP A 83 -2.68 -3.35 -15.98
CA ASP A 83 -3.40 -4.62 -15.83
C ASP A 83 -3.86 -4.87 -14.39
N CYS A 84 -3.00 -4.60 -13.41
CA CYS A 84 -3.35 -4.71 -12.00
C CYS A 84 -4.48 -3.76 -11.62
N MET A 85 -4.46 -2.52 -12.11
CA MET A 85 -5.50 -1.53 -11.80
C MET A 85 -6.85 -1.93 -12.40
N ASP A 86 -6.87 -2.39 -13.65
CA ASP A 86 -8.10 -2.87 -14.29
C ASP A 86 -8.70 -4.06 -13.54
N ALA A 87 -7.85 -5.02 -13.13
CA ALA A 87 -8.27 -6.15 -12.32
C ALA A 87 -8.81 -5.72 -10.93
N LEU A 88 -8.17 -4.74 -10.27
CA LEU A 88 -8.61 -4.22 -8.98
C LEU A 88 -9.95 -3.47 -9.07
N ILE A 89 -10.17 -2.71 -10.14
CA ILE A 89 -11.44 -1.98 -10.35
C ILE A 89 -12.62 -2.95 -10.50
N ALA A 90 -12.40 -4.10 -11.12
CA ALA A 90 -13.41 -5.15 -11.27
C ALA A 90 -13.57 -6.04 -10.02
N ASN A 91 -12.69 -5.93 -9.02
CA ASN A 91 -12.66 -6.82 -7.86
C ASN A 91 -13.52 -6.30 -6.70
N THR A 92 -14.64 -6.98 -6.44
CA THR A 92 -15.56 -6.63 -5.35
C THR A 92 -14.97 -6.84 -3.96
N ASP A 93 -14.07 -7.80 -3.80
CA ASP A 93 -13.42 -8.07 -2.52
C ASP A 93 -12.47 -6.93 -2.17
N PHE A 94 -11.74 -6.42 -3.17
CA PHE A 94 -10.90 -5.24 -3.00
C PHE A 94 -11.71 -3.99 -2.65
N ALA A 95 -12.86 -3.78 -3.32
CA ALA A 95 -13.76 -2.67 -3.02
C ALA A 95 -14.29 -2.75 -1.57
N SER A 96 -14.75 -3.93 -1.14
CA SER A 96 -15.23 -4.15 0.23
C SER A 96 -14.12 -3.95 1.28
N LEU A 97 -12.89 -4.38 0.97
CA LEU A 97 -11.73 -4.17 1.84
C LEU A 97 -11.42 -2.67 2.01
N LEU A 98 -11.49 -1.90 0.92
CA LEU A 98 -11.28 -0.45 0.97
C LEU A 98 -12.37 0.26 1.78
N GLU A 99 -13.62 -0.16 1.67
CA GLU A 99 -14.73 0.39 2.48
C GLU A 99 -14.48 0.18 3.97
N LYS A 100 -14.14 -1.05 4.39
CA LYS A 100 -13.81 -1.36 5.79
C LYS A 100 -12.60 -0.56 6.28
N ALA A 101 -11.57 -0.43 5.45
CA ALA A 101 -10.38 0.36 5.78
C ALA A 101 -10.70 1.85 5.93
N ASN A 102 -11.63 2.38 5.12
CA ASN A 102 -12.07 3.78 5.16
C ASN A 102 -12.87 4.13 6.43
N GLU A 103 -13.44 3.15 7.12
CA GLU A 103 -14.08 3.36 8.43
C GLU A 103 -13.05 3.63 9.55
N ILE A 104 -11.79 3.22 9.35
CA ILE A 104 -10.72 3.33 10.34
C ILE A 104 -9.74 4.45 10.01
N GLY A 105 -9.41 4.62 8.74
CA GLY A 105 -8.43 5.59 8.28
C GLY A 105 -8.88 6.31 7.01
N THR A 106 -8.32 7.49 6.75
CA THR A 106 -8.64 8.26 5.55
C THR A 106 -7.45 8.27 4.61
N LEU A 107 -7.65 7.91 3.35
CA LEU A 107 -6.62 8.09 2.32
C LEU A 107 -6.35 9.59 2.13
N THR A 108 -5.13 10.03 2.44
CA THR A 108 -4.73 11.43 2.28
C THR A 108 -3.89 11.64 1.03
N GLN A 109 -3.17 10.62 0.59
CA GLN A 109 -2.32 10.71 -0.59
C GLN A 109 -2.20 9.38 -1.32
N SER A 110 -2.22 9.43 -2.65
CA SER A 110 -1.85 8.31 -3.52
C SER A 110 -0.84 8.81 -4.55
N ARG A 111 0.24 8.06 -4.78
CA ARG A 111 1.25 8.41 -5.78
C ARG A 111 1.88 7.18 -6.39
N LEU A 112 2.20 7.28 -7.68
CA LEU A 112 3.03 6.31 -8.40
C LEU A 112 4.45 6.86 -8.49
N LEU A 113 5.42 6.01 -8.20
CA LEU A 113 6.84 6.26 -8.31
C LEU A 113 7.41 5.25 -9.31
N MET A 114 8.19 5.76 -10.25
CA MET A 114 8.91 4.94 -11.22
C MET A 114 10.40 5.07 -10.96
N LYS A 115 11.09 3.95 -10.88
CA LYS A 115 12.55 3.91 -10.88
C LYS A 115 13.02 4.24 -12.29
N ILE A 116 13.62 5.41 -12.45
CA ILE A 116 14.26 5.85 -13.70
C ILE A 116 15.73 5.45 -13.60
N GLY A 117 16.19 4.62 -14.53
CA GLY A 117 17.60 4.24 -14.69
C GLY A 117 18.39 5.28 -15.45
#